data_AF-A0AAP8T2I4-F1
#
_entry.id   AF-A0AAP8T2I4-F1
#
_cell.length_a   1.000
_cell.length_b   1.000
_cell.length_c   1.000
_cell.angle_alpha   90.00
_cell.angle_beta   90.00
_cell.angle_gamma   90.00
#
_symmetry.space_group_name_H-M   'P 1'
#
loop_
_entity.id
_entity.type
_entity.pdbx_description
1 polymer ?
#
loop_
_entity_poly.entity_id
_entity_poly.type
_entity_poly.pdbx_seq_one_letter_code
_entity_poly.pdbx_strand_id
1 'polypeptide(L)'
;KSALLTRYAKAPVAGLDKNSAREPIAARFYSRRLAVARGQHAVERVRQLFAVALGYDLPKGLGDYGLNVERLVELPRKNPYVVFLHGTTWDTKHWPEAYWR
;
A
#
# COMPACT_ATOMS: atom_id res chain seq x y z
N LYS A 1 14.77 -0.87 -0.18
CA LYS A 1 15.23 -2.23 0.24
C LYS A 1 14.71 -3.40 -0.60
N SER A 2 13.39 -3.58 -0.80
CA SER A 2 12.84 -4.75 -1.54
C SER A 2 13.18 -4.81 -3.03
N ALA A 3 13.54 -3.68 -3.66
CA ALA A 3 13.91 -3.63 -5.08
C ALA A 3 15.13 -4.49 -5.45
N LEU A 4 16.02 -4.82 -4.51
CA LEU A 4 17.12 -5.76 -4.78
C LEU A 4 16.60 -7.17 -5.07
N LEU A 5 15.51 -7.58 -4.41
CA LEU A 5 14.91 -8.91 -4.58
C LEU A 5 14.34 -9.09 -5.99
N THR A 6 13.89 -8.01 -6.63
CA THR A 6 13.34 -8.10 -7.99
C THR A 6 14.39 -8.47 -9.03
N ARG A 7 15.69 -8.30 -8.74
CA ARG A 7 16.78 -8.73 -9.63
C ARG A 7 16.83 -10.25 -9.83
N TYR A 8 16.24 -11.03 -8.93
CA TYR A 8 16.18 -12.49 -9.03
C TYR A 8 14.93 -12.98 -9.78
N ALA A 9 14.01 -12.09 -10.16
CA ALA A 9 12.88 -12.47 -10.99
C ALA A 9 13.34 -12.75 -12.43
N LYS A 10 12.98 -13.90 -12.99
CA LYS A 10 13.26 -14.27 -14.38
C LYS A 10 12.25 -13.64 -15.36
N ALA A 11 11.82 -12.40 -15.11
CA ALA A 11 10.81 -11.70 -15.91
C ALA A 11 11.04 -10.17 -15.87
N PRO A 12 10.53 -9.41 -16.86
CA PRO A 12 10.58 -7.95 -16.82
C PRO A 12 9.89 -7.39 -15.57
N VAL A 13 10.59 -6.53 -14.83
CA VAL A 13 10.06 -5.90 -13.62
C VAL A 13 9.69 -4.46 -13.90
N ALA A 14 8.44 -4.10 -13.65
CA ALA A 14 7.99 -2.71 -13.66
C ALA A 14 8.03 -2.13 -12.24
N GLY A 15 8.46 -0.87 -12.14
CA GLY A 15 8.45 -0.14 -10.88
C GLY A 15 8.58 1.35 -11.07
N LEU A 16 8.53 2.09 -9.96
CA LEU A 16 8.60 3.55 -9.97
C LEU A 16 9.96 4.04 -10.49
N ASP A 17 9.94 5.12 -11.26
CA ASP A 17 11.15 5.80 -11.70
C ASP A 17 11.86 6.53 -10.55
N LYS A 18 13.05 7.10 -10.83
CA LYS A 18 13.87 7.79 -9.83
C LYS A 18 13.18 9.00 -9.18
N ASN A 19 12.30 9.68 -9.94
CA ASN A 19 11.60 10.88 -9.49
C ASN A 19 10.32 10.53 -8.70
N SER A 20 9.83 9.30 -8.86
CA SER A 20 8.59 8.81 -8.24
C SER A 20 8.88 7.93 -7.03
N ALA A 21 9.95 7.14 -7.04
CA ALA A 21 10.32 6.23 -5.97
C ALA A 21 10.78 6.97 -4.71
N ARG A 22 10.45 6.44 -3.52
CA ARG A 22 10.93 6.99 -2.23
C ARG A 22 12.46 6.94 -2.11
N GLU A 23 13.06 5.85 -2.61
CA GLU A 23 14.50 5.64 -2.74
C GLU A 23 14.85 5.66 -4.23
N PRO A 24 15.39 6.77 -4.80
CA PRO A 24 15.62 6.89 -6.26
C PRO A 24 16.50 5.78 -6.85
N ILE A 25 17.43 5.24 -6.06
CA ILE A 25 18.33 4.15 -6.44
C ILE A 25 17.56 2.85 -6.77
N ALA A 26 16.38 2.66 -6.17
CA ALA A 26 15.53 1.48 -6.43
C ALA A 26 15.18 1.34 -7.93
N ALA A 27 15.04 2.46 -8.65
CA ALA A 27 14.70 2.47 -10.06
C ALA A 27 15.74 1.76 -10.96
N ARG A 28 16.99 1.59 -10.48
CA ARG A 28 18.03 0.88 -11.21
C ARG A 28 17.80 -0.63 -11.28
N PHE A 29 16.95 -1.18 -10.39
CA PHE A 29 16.63 -2.60 -10.35
C PHE A 29 15.37 -2.99 -11.15
N TYR A 30 14.71 -2.00 -11.78
CA TYR A 30 13.53 -2.23 -12.61
C TYR A 30 13.87 -2.16 -14.10
N SER A 31 13.32 -3.10 -14.87
CA SER A 31 13.40 -3.12 -16.34
C SER A 31 12.56 -2.00 -16.94
N ARG A 32 11.35 -1.76 -16.38
CA ARG A 32 10.45 -0.67 -16.76
C ARG A 32 10.33 0.31 -15.61
N ARG A 33 10.67 1.57 -15.88
CA ARG A 33 10.66 2.67 -14.90
C ARG A 33 9.50 3.59 -15.24
N LEU A 34 8.51 3.63 -14.36
CA LEU A 34 7.23 4.28 -14.62
C LEU A 34 7.11 5.54 -13.75
N ALA A 35 6.78 6.65 -14.39
CA ALA A 35 6.54 7.91 -13.71
C ALA A 35 5.14 7.90 -13.07
N VAL A 36 5.07 8.16 -11.77
CA VAL A 36 3.82 8.26 -11.01
C VAL A 36 3.96 9.41 -10.03
N ALA A 37 3.13 10.44 -10.19
CA ALA A 37 3.23 11.68 -9.42
C ALA A 37 3.24 11.41 -7.90
N ARG A 38 4.14 12.12 -7.21
CA ARG A 38 4.20 12.15 -5.74
C ARG A 38 3.10 13.06 -5.19
N GLY A 39 2.93 13.04 -3.86
CA GLY A 39 1.92 13.87 -3.19
C GLY A 39 0.50 13.31 -3.21
N GLN A 40 0.30 12.15 -3.84
CA GLN A 40 -0.97 11.43 -3.84
C GLN A 40 -1.00 10.37 -2.74
N HIS A 41 -2.21 9.97 -2.33
CA HIS A 41 -2.41 8.84 -1.41
C HIS A 41 -1.74 7.56 -1.93
N ALA A 42 -1.20 6.73 -1.03
CA ALA A 42 -0.38 5.58 -1.42
C ALA A 42 -1.14 4.58 -2.30
N VAL A 43 -2.42 4.35 -2.00
CA VAL A 43 -3.31 3.46 -2.78
C VAL A 43 -3.43 3.93 -4.23
N GLU A 44 -3.67 5.22 -4.46
CA GLU A 44 -3.83 5.77 -5.81
C GLU A 44 -2.54 5.68 -6.62
N ARG A 45 -1.38 5.86 -5.97
CA ARG A 45 -0.08 5.69 -6.62
C ARG A 45 0.15 4.25 -7.06
N VAL A 46 -0.25 3.27 -6.25
CA VAL A 46 -0.14 1.86 -6.61
C VAL A 46 -1.11 1.52 -7.75
N ARG A 47 -2.36 2.02 -7.72
CA ARG A 47 -3.32 1.83 -8.81
C ARG A 47 -2.82 2.39 -10.14
N GLN A 48 -2.26 3.60 -10.13
CA GLN A 48 -1.63 4.22 -11.31
C GLN A 48 -0.43 3.42 -11.82
N LEU A 49 0.43 2.96 -10.91
CA LEU A 49 1.58 2.12 -11.28
C LEU A 49 1.13 0.85 -12.02
N PHE A 50 0.11 0.18 -11.52
CA PHE A 50 -0.43 -1.03 -12.14
C PHE A 50 -1.11 -0.74 -13.48
N ALA A 51 -1.91 0.32 -13.59
CA ALA A 51 -2.55 0.74 -14.84
C ALA A 51 -1.51 0.94 -15.96
N VAL A 52 -0.44 1.70 -15.68
CA VAL A 52 0.64 1.94 -16.65
C VAL A 52 1.48 0.68 -16.90
N ALA A 53 1.74 -0.12 -15.87
CA ALA A 53 2.53 -1.34 -16.01
C ALA A 53 1.83 -2.39 -16.88
N LEU A 54 0.53 -2.57 -16.69
CA LEU A 54 -0.26 -3.62 -17.35
C LEU A 54 -1.03 -3.13 -18.58
N GLY A 55 -1.05 -1.82 -18.85
CA GLY A 55 -1.61 -1.25 -20.08
C GLY A 55 -3.14 -1.18 -20.07
N TYR A 56 -3.75 -0.89 -18.92
CA TYR A 56 -5.20 -0.69 -18.79
C TYR A 56 -5.51 0.71 -18.26
N ASP A 57 -6.73 1.18 -18.54
CA ASP A 57 -7.19 2.48 -18.05
C ASP A 57 -7.39 2.46 -16.54
N LEU A 58 -6.88 3.50 -15.85
CA LEU A 58 -7.10 3.65 -14.41
C LEU A 58 -8.61 3.75 -14.12
N PRO A 59 -9.20 2.81 -13.36
CA PRO A 59 -10.63 2.84 -13.07
C PRO A 59 -11.00 4.13 -12.32
N LYS A 60 -12.09 4.76 -12.73
CA LYS A 60 -12.63 5.94 -12.05
C LYS A 60 -13.18 5.54 -10.67
N GLY A 61 -13.08 6.45 -9.70
CA GLY A 61 -13.60 6.24 -8.34
C GLY A 61 -12.54 5.79 -7.33
N LEU A 62 -13.00 5.50 -6.11
CA LEU A 62 -12.16 5.08 -4.98
C LEU A 62 -11.66 3.64 -5.19
N GLY A 63 -10.46 3.36 -4.68
CA GLY A 63 -9.90 2.02 -4.69
C GLY A 63 -10.74 1.04 -3.87
N ASP A 64 -11.06 -0.11 -4.45
CA ASP A 64 -11.62 -1.25 -3.75
C ASP A 64 -10.48 -2.16 -3.26
N TYR A 65 -10.47 -2.48 -1.97
CA TYR A 65 -9.47 -3.36 -1.37
C TYR A 65 -9.73 -4.85 -1.64
N GLY A 66 -10.92 -5.20 -2.15
CA GLY A 66 -11.31 -6.58 -2.45
C GLY A 66 -11.36 -7.49 -1.22
N LEU A 67 -11.44 -6.92 -0.01
CA LEU A 67 -11.50 -7.69 1.23
C LEU A 67 -12.96 -8.09 1.50
N ASN A 68 -13.21 -9.40 1.55
CA ASN A 68 -14.46 -9.92 2.09
C ASN A 68 -14.28 -10.19 3.60
N VAL A 69 -14.94 -9.39 4.43
CA VAL A 69 -14.81 -9.47 5.89
C VAL A 69 -15.36 -10.79 6.44
N GLU A 70 -16.44 -11.31 5.85
CA GLU A 70 -17.05 -12.58 6.29
C GLU A 70 -16.12 -13.79 6.12
N ARG A 71 -15.20 -13.73 5.15
CA ARG A 71 -14.18 -14.77 4.93
C ARG A 71 -12.95 -14.63 5.82
N LEU A 72 -12.70 -13.44 6.37
CA LEU A 72 -11.47 -13.14 7.09
C LEU A 72 -11.58 -13.40 8.59
N VAL A 73 -12.77 -13.22 9.16
CA VAL A 73 -13.00 -13.34 10.60
C VAL A 73 -14.38 -13.94 10.82
N GLU A 74 -14.48 -14.94 11.69
CA GLU A 74 -15.76 -15.24 12.34
C GLU A 74 -16.13 -14.06 13.23
N LEU A 75 -16.89 -13.12 12.69
CA LEU A 75 -17.33 -11.96 13.44
C LEU A 75 -18.14 -12.44 14.65
N PRO A 76 -17.84 -11.97 15.88
CA PRO A 76 -18.68 -12.23 17.03
C PRO A 76 -20.12 -11.86 16.70
N ARG A 77 -21.09 -12.63 17.22
CA ARG A 77 -22.53 -12.45 16.99
C ARG A 77 -22.93 -10.97 17.05
N LYS A 78 -23.95 -10.60 16.25
CA LYS A 78 -24.59 -9.29 15.95
C LYS A 78 -24.90 -8.32 17.11
N ASN A 79 -24.28 -8.44 18.27
CA ASN A 79 -24.37 -7.47 19.34
C ASN A 79 -23.53 -6.25 18.95
N PRO A 80 -24.05 -5.01 19.09
CA PRO A 80 -23.27 -3.81 18.87
C PRO A 80 -22.06 -3.77 19.81
N TYR A 81 -20.87 -3.49 19.27
CA TYR A 81 -19.64 -3.29 20.04
C TYR A 81 -18.78 -2.20 19.40
N VAL A 82 -17.78 -1.74 20.15
CA VAL A 82 -16.75 -0.80 19.69
C VAL A 82 -15.37 -1.46 19.78
N VAL A 83 -14.47 -1.13 18.86
CA VAL A 83 -13.09 -1.67 18.82
C VAL A 83 -12.12 -0.53 19.07
N PHE A 84 -11.29 -0.67 20.10
CA PHE A 84 -10.24 0.30 20.42
C PHE A 84 -8.88 -0.29 20.04
N LEU A 85 -8.22 0.33 19.05
CA LEU A 85 -6.90 -0.08 18.58
C LEU A 85 -5.82 0.77 19.25
N HIS A 86 -5.34 0.33 20.41
CA HIS A 86 -4.35 1.07 21.21
C HIS A 86 -2.89 0.74 20.85
N GLY A 87 -2.64 -0.40 20.20
CA GLY A 87 -1.29 -0.84 19.83
C GLY A 87 -0.72 -0.05 18.65
N THR A 88 0.42 0.62 18.86
CA THR A 88 1.18 1.33 17.82
C THR A 88 2.67 1.13 18.02
N THR A 89 3.48 1.49 17.02
CA THR A 89 4.90 1.10 16.98
C THR A 89 5.84 2.03 17.75
N TRP A 90 5.42 3.25 18.08
CA TRP A 90 6.28 4.26 18.71
C TRP A 90 5.59 4.79 19.97
N ASP A 91 6.33 4.93 21.06
CA ASP A 91 5.80 5.39 22.36
C ASP A 91 5.03 6.71 22.24
N THR A 92 5.56 7.66 21.47
CA THR A 92 4.95 8.97 21.24
C THR A 92 3.65 8.95 20.42
N LYS A 93 3.30 7.81 19.81
CA LYS A 93 2.03 7.63 19.10
C LYS A 93 0.96 6.98 19.98
N HIS A 94 1.33 6.52 21.18
CA HIS A 94 0.34 5.99 22.11
C HIS A 94 -0.49 7.13 22.66
N TRP A 95 -1.80 6.90 22.73
CA TRP A 95 -2.67 7.74 23.53
C TRP A 95 -2.53 7.30 24.99
N PRO A 96 -2.30 8.23 25.94
CA PRO A 96 -2.12 7.89 27.35
C PRO A 96 -3.25 7.02 27.89
N GLU A 97 -2.90 5.98 28.66
CA GLU A 97 -3.87 5.03 29.22
C GLU A 97 -4.98 5.71 30.04
N ALA A 98 -4.65 6.79 30.74
CA ALA A 98 -5.62 7.56 31.52
C ALA A 98 -6.75 8.16 30.67
N TYR A 99 -6.52 8.37 29.37
CA TYR A 99 -7.53 8.92 28.45
C TYR A 99 -8.33 7.84 27.73
N TRP A 100 -7.85 6.59 27.73
CA TRP A 100 -8.60 5.44 27.20
C TRP A 100 -9.70 4.94 28.15
N ARG A 101 -9.58 5.22 29.45
CA ARG A 101 -10.53 4.80 30.51
C ARG A 101 -11.79 5.65 30.49
#